data_AF-A0A965AA36-F1
#
_entry.id   AF-A0A965AA36-F1
#
_cell.length_a   1.000
_cell.length_b   1.000
_cell.length_c   1.000
_cell.angle_alpha   90.00
_cell.angle_beta   90.00
_cell.angle_gamma   90.00
#
_symmetry.space_group_name_H-M   'P 1'
#
loop_
_entity.id
_entity.type
_entity.pdbx_description
1 polymer ?
#
loop_
_entity_poly.entity_id
_entity_poly.type
_entity_poly.pdbx_seq_one_letter_code
_entity_poly.pdbx_strand_id
1 'polypeptide(L)'
;MMQENLDIVDRYLEGSLSEQERTAFEEKLLHDETLRQQVDEMKLMRAGIIRASRRAALENLKTLESTLPPVEKKGLTLWANIWLQAAAVLVIGLITYALWPTSVDEKEFLSTDFEVYPNVIMPTVRGEIPNDSTLKALAFRAYDQKQFEEAEQLFNRIDNKDVNILFYLGNCYIATKQPDKALPLFKNVLNDYNVFDEQAEWYIAVSYLKLEDREKAKETLNKIAASESSYKAKALLILEKLN
;
A
#
# COMPACT_ATOMS: atom_id res chain seq x y z
N MET A 1 -27.62 -15.54 21.50
CA MET A 1 -28.05 -14.28 20.88
C MET A 1 -26.97 -13.19 20.94
N MET A 2 -26.50 -12.71 22.10
CA MET A 2 -25.44 -11.66 22.13
C MET A 2 -24.08 -12.10 21.54
N GLN A 3 -23.68 -13.35 21.79
CA GLN A 3 -22.37 -13.89 21.36
C GLN A 3 -22.33 -14.26 19.86
N GLU A 4 -23.50 -14.56 19.30
CA GLU A 4 -23.69 -14.90 17.87
C GLU A 4 -23.65 -13.65 16.99
N ASN A 5 -24.04 -12.49 17.54
CA ASN A 5 -23.93 -11.19 16.88
C ASN A 5 -22.48 -10.70 16.79
N LEU A 6 -21.60 -11.06 17.72
CA LEU A 6 -20.20 -10.60 17.70
C LEU A 6 -19.40 -11.27 16.58
N ASP A 7 -19.57 -12.58 16.40
CA ASP A 7 -18.86 -13.34 15.35
C ASP A 7 -19.18 -12.83 13.94
N ILE A 8 -20.46 -12.59 13.64
CA ILE A 8 -20.86 -12.07 12.33
C ILE A 8 -20.37 -10.64 12.11
N VAL A 9 -20.30 -9.81 13.16
CA VAL A 9 -19.74 -8.45 13.07
C VAL A 9 -18.22 -8.52 12.86
N ASP A 10 -17.52 -9.39 13.56
CA ASP A 10 -16.08 -9.60 13.38
C ASP A 10 -15.77 -10.06 11.96
N ARG A 11 -16.48 -11.08 11.47
CA ARG A 11 -16.37 -11.59 10.10
C ARG A 11 -16.75 -10.53 9.06
N TYR A 12 -17.77 -9.71 9.34
CA TYR A 12 -18.13 -8.58 8.49
C TYR A 12 -16.99 -7.56 8.40
N LEU A 13 -16.42 -7.17 9.54
CA LEU A 13 -15.31 -6.22 9.62
C LEU A 13 -14.00 -6.77 9.04
N GLU A 14 -13.83 -8.09 9.00
CA GLU A 14 -12.72 -8.80 8.36
C GLU A 14 -12.94 -9.05 6.86
N GLY A 15 -14.16 -8.83 6.36
CA GLY A 15 -14.53 -9.16 4.98
C GLY A 15 -14.48 -10.66 4.69
N SER A 16 -14.86 -11.49 5.67
CA SER A 16 -14.93 -12.96 5.58
C SER A 16 -16.36 -13.51 5.52
N LEU A 17 -17.37 -12.64 5.40
CA LEU A 17 -18.74 -13.03 5.05
C LEU A 17 -18.85 -13.39 3.56
N SER A 18 -19.61 -14.45 3.25
CA SER A 18 -20.05 -14.69 1.88
C SER A 18 -20.96 -13.58 1.39
N GLU A 19 -21.14 -13.45 0.07
CA GLU A 19 -22.01 -12.42 -0.53
C GLU A 19 -23.44 -12.48 0.02
N GLN A 20 -24.01 -13.69 0.13
CA GLN A 20 -25.34 -13.89 0.69
C GLN A 20 -25.41 -13.51 2.18
N GLU A 21 -24.42 -13.91 2.98
CA GLU A 21 -24.35 -13.52 4.40
C GLU A 21 -24.18 -12.00 4.55
N ARG A 22 -23.36 -11.40 3.69
CA ARG A 22 -23.08 -9.97 3.71
C ARG A 22 -24.31 -9.17 3.35
N THR A 23 -25.01 -9.49 2.26
CA THR A 23 -26.25 -8.80 1.88
C THR A 23 -27.32 -8.94 2.97
N ALA A 24 -27.49 -10.14 3.54
CA ALA A 24 -28.41 -10.35 4.65
C ALA A 24 -28.00 -9.58 5.92
N PHE A 25 -26.71 -9.43 6.16
CA PHE A 25 -26.18 -8.65 7.30
C PHE A 25 -26.31 -7.15 7.09
N GLU A 26 -26.01 -6.65 5.89
CA GLU A 26 -26.20 -5.24 5.50
C GLU A 26 -27.68 -4.85 5.53
N GLU A 27 -28.58 -5.74 5.11
CA GLU A 27 -30.03 -5.53 5.24
C GLU A 27 -30.46 -5.43 6.72
N LYS A 28 -29.90 -6.26 7.60
CA LYS A 28 -30.12 -6.16 9.05
C LYS A 28 -29.55 -4.85 9.59
N LEU A 29 -28.38 -4.43 9.15
CA LEU A 29 -27.77 -3.14 9.54
C LEU A 29 -28.62 -1.94 9.13
N LEU A 30 -29.44 -2.03 8.08
CA LEU A 30 -30.36 -0.94 7.70
C LEU A 30 -31.53 -0.79 8.69
N HIS A 31 -31.96 -1.88 9.32
CA HIS A 31 -33.17 -1.91 10.14
C HIS A 31 -32.90 -2.01 11.66
N ASP A 32 -31.68 -2.40 12.06
CA ASP A 32 -31.30 -2.57 13.47
C ASP A 32 -30.27 -1.51 13.91
N GLU A 33 -30.74 -0.55 14.70
CA GLU A 33 -29.90 0.51 15.27
C GLU A 33 -28.91 -0.01 16.32
N THR A 34 -29.30 -1.00 17.11
CA THR A 34 -28.43 -1.59 18.14
C THR A 34 -27.28 -2.35 17.50
N LEU A 35 -27.55 -3.08 16.42
CA LEU A 35 -26.52 -3.76 15.65
C LEU A 35 -25.53 -2.78 15.02
N ARG A 36 -26.01 -1.68 14.42
CA ARG A 36 -25.12 -0.62 13.88
C ARG A 36 -24.19 -0.05 14.95
N GLN A 37 -24.73 0.25 16.14
CA GLN A 37 -23.94 0.77 17.25
C GLN A 37 -22.84 -0.22 17.66
N GLN A 38 -23.15 -1.52 17.72
CA GLN A 38 -22.16 -2.56 18.01
C GLN A 38 -21.04 -2.62 16.96
N VAL A 39 -21.37 -2.47 15.67
CA VAL A 39 -20.37 -2.42 14.60
C VAL A 39 -19.45 -1.21 14.75
N ASP A 40 -20.01 -0.04 15.02
CA ASP A 40 -19.25 1.19 15.17
C ASP A 40 -18.35 1.18 16.41
N GLU A 41 -18.85 0.65 17.54
CA GLU A 41 -18.05 0.44 18.75
C GLU A 41 -16.87 -0.51 18.48
N MET A 42 -17.09 -1.60 17.76
CA MET A 42 -16.03 -2.55 17.43
C MET A 42 -14.99 -1.95 16.47
N LYS A 43 -15.41 -1.14 15.49
CA LYS A 43 -14.50 -0.36 14.63
C LYS A 43 -13.62 0.58 15.45
N LEU A 44 -14.20 1.32 16.40
CA LEU A 44 -13.48 2.24 17.28
C LEU A 44 -12.47 1.50 18.16
N MET A 45 -12.86 0.37 18.75
CA MET A 45 -11.98 -0.46 19.56
C MET A 45 -10.78 -0.97 18.74
N ARG A 46 -11.04 -1.55 17.56
CA ARG A 46 -10.00 -2.06 16.65
C ARG A 46 -9.04 -0.94 16.25
N ALA A 47 -9.55 0.24 15.87
CA ALA A 47 -8.73 1.40 15.54
C ALA A 47 -7.86 1.87 16.73
N GLY A 48 -8.40 1.85 17.95
CA GLY A 48 -7.67 2.17 19.17
C GLY A 48 -6.50 1.22 19.44
N ILE A 49 -6.72 -0.08 19.29
CA ILE A 49 -5.69 -1.13 19.46
C ILE A 49 -4.56 -0.93 18.44
N ILE A 50 -4.89 -0.69 17.16
CA ILE A 50 -3.91 -0.45 16.10
C ILE A 50 -3.08 0.81 16.38
N ARG A 51 -3.71 1.88 16.87
CA ARG A 51 -3.00 3.12 17.21
C ARG A 51 -2.06 2.92 18.39
N ALA A 52 -2.50 2.20 19.41
CA ALA A 52 -1.69 1.88 20.58
C ALA A 52 -0.48 0.99 20.23
N SER A 53 -0.69 -0.05 19.41
CA SER A 53 0.38 -0.95 18.98
C SER A 53 1.42 -0.22 18.12
N ARG A 54 0.99 0.64 17.19
CA ARG A 54 1.90 1.49 16.41
C ARG A 54 2.74 2.41 17.29
N ARG A 55 2.12 3.03 18.30
CA ARG A 55 2.84 3.90 19.25
C ARG A 55 3.90 3.13 20.02
N ALA A 56 3.55 1.95 20.53
CA ALA A 56 4.49 1.07 21.24
C ALA A 56 5.66 0.64 20.33
N ALA A 57 5.38 0.30 19.07
CA ALA A 57 6.42 -0.04 18.10
C ALA A 57 7.38 1.13 17.83
N LEU A 58 6.85 2.36 17.70
CA LEU A 58 7.67 3.57 17.53
C LEU A 58 8.53 3.88 18.76
N GLU A 59 8.00 3.68 19.97
CA GLU A 59 8.79 3.84 21.20
C GLU A 59 9.91 2.81 21.27
N ASN A 60 9.64 1.56 20.92
CA ASN A 60 10.66 0.51 20.84
C ASN A 60 11.75 0.81 19.78
N LEU A 61 11.40 1.43 18.66
CA LEU A 61 12.40 1.86 17.67
C LEU A 61 13.29 2.99 18.21
N LYS A 62 12.70 3.99 18.87
CA LYS A 62 13.46 5.10 19.47
C LYS A 62 14.43 4.62 20.56
N THR A 63 14.02 3.65 21.37
CA THR A 63 14.91 3.07 22.37
C THR A 63 16.05 2.31 21.69
N LEU A 64 15.77 1.53 20.64
CA LEU A 64 16.81 0.85 19.86
C LEU A 64 17.80 1.84 19.23
N GLU A 65 17.31 2.93 18.61
CA GLU A 65 18.16 3.99 18.04
C GLU A 65 19.08 4.62 19.09
N SER A 66 18.59 4.83 20.31
CA SER A 66 19.40 5.39 21.41
C SER A 66 20.52 4.45 21.90
N THR A 67 20.44 3.15 21.58
CA THR A 67 21.50 2.17 21.89
C THR A 67 22.56 2.04 20.80
N LEU A 68 22.35 2.67 19.64
CA LEU A 68 23.34 2.66 18.56
C LEU A 68 24.48 3.65 18.88
N PRO A 69 25.74 3.28 18.58
CA PRO A 69 26.86 4.20 18.73
C PRO A 69 26.68 5.41 17.80
N PRO A 70 27.08 6.62 18.22
CA PRO A 70 27.04 7.79 17.36
C PRO A 70 27.89 7.54 16.11
N VAL A 71 27.33 7.84 14.95
CA VAL A 71 28.07 7.77 13.68
C VAL A 71 29.18 8.82 13.73
N GLU A 72 30.43 8.40 13.87
CA GLU A 72 31.60 9.28 13.75
C GLU A 72 31.67 9.84 12.33
N LYS A 73 31.16 11.07 12.15
CA LYS A 73 31.47 11.85 10.96
C LYS A 73 32.90 12.34 11.07
N LYS A 74 33.86 11.55 10.57
CA LYS A 74 35.22 12.03 10.35
C LYS A 74 35.19 13.15 9.33
N GLY A 75 35.13 14.39 9.81
CA GLY A 75 35.30 15.57 8.99
C GLY A 75 36.74 15.60 8.47
N LEU A 76 36.94 15.33 7.18
CA LEU A 76 38.20 15.64 6.53
C LEU A 76 38.37 17.16 6.53
N THR A 77 39.37 17.66 7.26
CA THR A 77 39.79 19.06 7.23
C THR A 77 40.60 19.34 5.97
N LEU A 78 39.90 19.60 4.86
CA LEU A 78 40.49 19.98 3.57
C LEU A 78 40.85 21.48 3.53
N TRP A 79 41.82 21.91 4.34
CA TRP A 79 42.29 23.32 4.39
C TRP A 79 43.75 23.49 3.97
N ALA A 80 44.21 22.73 2.97
CA ALA A 80 45.46 23.03 2.29
C ALA A 80 45.23 23.10 0.77
N ASN A 81 45.56 24.26 0.20
CA ASN A 81 45.57 24.61 -1.23
C ASN A 81 44.22 24.90 -1.89
N ILE A 82 43.57 25.98 -1.45
CA ILE A 82 42.35 26.57 -2.03
C ILE A 82 42.45 26.76 -3.56
N TRP A 83 43.66 27.03 -4.08
CA TRP A 83 43.92 27.20 -5.52
C TRP A 83 43.87 25.89 -6.32
N LEU A 84 44.34 24.78 -5.74
CA LEU A 84 44.25 23.46 -6.37
C LEU A 84 42.83 22.90 -6.27
N GLN A 85 42.13 23.23 -5.17
CA GLN A 85 40.72 22.90 -4.95
C GLN A 85 39.81 23.66 -5.92
N ALA A 86 40.04 24.95 -6.16
CA ALA A 86 39.23 25.73 -7.12
C ALA A 86 39.35 25.16 -8.55
N ALA A 87 40.56 24.78 -8.97
CA ALA A 87 40.78 24.12 -10.26
C ALA A 87 40.12 22.73 -10.32
N ALA A 88 40.24 21.94 -9.24
CA ALA A 88 39.57 20.64 -9.15
C ALA A 88 38.05 20.77 -9.15
N VAL A 89 37.47 21.76 -8.46
CA VAL A 89 36.01 22.04 -8.44
C VAL A 89 35.53 22.51 -9.81
N LEU A 90 36.32 23.30 -10.54
CA LEU A 90 35.99 23.68 -11.92
C LEU A 90 36.04 22.50 -12.88
N VAL A 91 37.06 21.66 -12.79
CA VAL A 91 37.20 20.47 -13.64
C VAL A 91 36.14 19.43 -13.29
N ILE A 92 35.91 19.17 -12.01
CA ILE A 92 34.82 18.31 -11.54
C ILE A 92 33.48 18.90 -11.94
N GLY A 93 33.28 20.21 -11.83
CA GLY A 93 32.06 20.91 -12.24
C GLY A 93 31.80 20.84 -13.74
N LEU A 94 32.84 20.95 -14.57
CA LEU A 94 32.76 20.79 -16.02
C LEU A 94 32.50 19.33 -16.40
N ILE A 95 33.16 18.39 -15.73
CA ILE A 95 32.95 16.95 -15.95
C ILE A 95 31.55 16.55 -15.46
N THR A 96 31.10 17.00 -14.30
CA THR A 96 29.76 16.73 -13.80
C THR A 96 28.71 17.39 -14.66
N TYR A 97 28.94 18.61 -15.16
CA TYR A 97 28.03 19.27 -16.11
C TYR A 97 27.97 18.53 -17.46
N ALA A 98 29.12 18.12 -17.99
CA ALA A 98 29.21 17.41 -19.27
C ALA A 98 28.70 15.96 -19.19
N LEU A 99 28.85 15.33 -18.03
CA LEU A 99 28.31 14.00 -17.73
C LEU A 99 26.95 14.08 -17.00
N TRP A 100 26.39 15.28 -16.82
CA TRP A 100 25.11 15.42 -16.13
C TRP A 100 24.06 14.78 -17.04
N PRO A 101 23.37 13.73 -16.58
CA PRO A 101 22.31 13.14 -17.37
C PRO A 101 21.28 14.24 -17.66
N THR A 102 21.15 14.63 -18.92
CA THR A 102 20.17 15.66 -19.36
C THR A 102 18.73 15.18 -19.23
N SER A 103 18.56 13.91 -18.88
CA SER A 103 17.35 13.35 -18.33
C SER A 103 17.75 12.60 -17.06
N VAL A 104 17.26 13.04 -15.90
CA VAL A 104 16.84 12.04 -14.92
C VAL A 104 15.86 11.19 -15.70
N ASP A 105 16.21 9.94 -15.99
CA ASP A 105 15.32 9.08 -16.73
C ASP A 105 14.06 8.94 -15.87
N GLU A 106 13.03 9.69 -16.21
CA GLU A 106 11.74 9.69 -15.53
C GLU A 106 11.21 8.26 -15.50
N LYS A 107 11.56 7.45 -16.51
CA LYS A 107 11.30 6.01 -16.55
C LYS A 107 12.05 5.25 -15.48
N GLU A 108 13.30 5.58 -15.16
CA GLU A 108 14.06 4.91 -14.11
C GLU A 108 13.47 5.22 -12.71
N PHE A 109 13.01 6.45 -12.45
CA PHE A 109 12.36 6.77 -11.18
C PHE A 109 10.90 6.28 -11.09
N LEU A 110 10.11 6.33 -12.17
CA LEU A 110 8.79 5.69 -12.23
C LEU A 110 8.89 4.16 -12.29
N SER A 111 10.07 3.62 -12.63
CA SER A 111 10.41 2.20 -12.51
C SER A 111 10.83 1.80 -11.09
N THR A 112 10.83 2.74 -10.12
CA THR A 112 10.86 2.34 -8.71
C THR A 112 9.68 1.41 -8.52
N ASP A 113 9.96 0.12 -8.28
CA ASP A 113 8.94 -0.90 -8.11
C ASP A 113 7.94 -0.40 -7.06
N PHE A 114 6.76 0.00 -7.52
CA PHE A 114 5.69 0.40 -6.62
C PHE A 114 5.43 -0.79 -5.72
N GLU A 115 5.72 -0.62 -4.43
CA GLU A 115 5.52 -1.68 -3.46
C GLU A 115 4.05 -2.11 -3.50
N VAL A 116 3.84 -3.41 -3.73
CA VAL A 116 2.52 -4.02 -3.60
C VAL A 116 2.04 -3.89 -2.16
N TYR A 117 0.73 -3.79 -1.99
CA TYR A 117 0.17 -3.56 -0.67
C TYR A 117 0.44 -4.77 0.23
N PRO A 118 0.91 -4.59 1.48
CA PRO A 118 1.15 -5.72 2.37
C PRO A 118 -0.15 -6.47 2.64
N ASN A 119 -0.06 -7.79 2.78
CA ASN A 119 -1.20 -8.60 3.20
C ASN A 119 -1.54 -8.31 4.65
N VAL A 120 -2.70 -7.69 4.88
CA VAL A 120 -3.26 -7.43 6.21
C VAL A 120 -4.49 -8.30 6.50
N ILE A 121 -4.91 -9.11 5.54
CA ILE A 121 -6.15 -9.91 5.58
C ILE A 121 -5.88 -11.30 6.13
N MET A 122 -4.82 -11.96 5.66
CA MET A 122 -4.40 -13.27 6.14
C MET A 122 -2.88 -13.27 6.34
N PRO A 123 -2.35 -12.52 7.31
CA PRO A 123 -0.91 -12.45 7.52
C PRO A 123 -0.36 -13.82 7.93
N THR A 124 0.65 -14.31 7.21
CA THR A 124 1.32 -15.56 7.59
C THR A 124 2.09 -15.39 8.91
N VAL A 125 1.66 -16.05 9.99
CA VAL A 125 2.37 -16.07 11.27
C VAL A 125 3.53 -17.06 11.23
N ARG A 126 4.73 -16.60 11.62
CA ARG A 126 5.95 -17.41 11.63
C ARG A 126 5.85 -18.49 12.73
N GLY A 127 5.58 -19.73 12.35
CA GLY A 127 5.59 -20.90 13.25
C GLY A 127 4.40 -21.85 13.11
N GLU A 128 3.32 -21.41 12.48
CA GLU A 128 2.17 -22.26 12.15
C GLU A 128 1.98 -22.24 10.64
N ILE A 129 2.05 -23.40 10.00
CA ILE A 129 1.54 -23.56 8.63
C ILE A 129 0.03 -23.66 8.81
N PRO A 130 -0.78 -22.65 8.42
CA PRO A 130 -2.22 -22.80 8.48
C PRO A 130 -2.57 -23.94 7.53
N ASN A 131 -3.15 -25.02 8.05
CA ASN A 131 -3.55 -26.18 7.25
C ASN A 131 -4.77 -25.86 6.34
N ASP A 132 -5.12 -24.58 6.26
CA ASP A 132 -6.14 -24.04 5.37
C ASP A 132 -5.68 -24.21 3.91
N SER A 133 -6.39 -25.11 3.23
CA SER A 133 -6.18 -25.47 1.83
C SER A 133 -7.22 -24.79 0.92
N THR A 134 -7.96 -23.79 1.42
CA THR A 134 -8.86 -22.99 0.59
C THR A 134 -8.07 -22.22 -0.47
N LEU A 135 -8.70 -21.98 -1.64
CA LEU A 135 -8.08 -21.19 -2.71
C LEU A 135 -7.68 -19.79 -2.25
N LYS A 136 -8.48 -19.17 -1.38
CA LYS A 136 -8.20 -17.85 -0.78
C LYS A 136 -6.92 -17.90 0.06
N ALA A 137 -6.80 -18.85 0.99
CA ALA A 137 -5.60 -19.00 1.81
C ALA A 137 -4.34 -19.29 0.98
N LEU A 138 -4.46 -20.15 -0.04
CA LEU A 138 -3.35 -20.43 -0.96
C LEU A 138 -2.92 -19.18 -1.73
N ALA A 139 -3.87 -18.40 -2.25
CA ALA A 139 -3.58 -17.18 -2.99
C ALA A 139 -2.86 -16.14 -2.13
N PHE A 140 -3.35 -15.89 -0.91
CA PHE A 140 -2.71 -14.96 0.02
C PHE A 140 -1.33 -15.44 0.49
N ARG A 141 -1.13 -16.76 0.65
CA ARG A 141 0.19 -17.32 0.96
C ARG A 141 1.19 -17.16 -0.19
N ALA A 142 0.75 -17.37 -1.43
CA ALA A 142 1.58 -17.10 -2.61
C ALA A 142 1.92 -15.60 -2.71
N TYR A 143 0.94 -14.74 -2.42
CA TYR A 143 1.13 -13.29 -2.38
C TYR A 143 2.17 -12.86 -1.33
N ASP A 144 2.09 -13.38 -0.10
CA ASP A 144 3.07 -13.12 0.97
C ASP A 144 4.49 -13.56 0.60
N GLN A 145 4.59 -14.67 -0.13
CA GLN A 145 5.85 -15.21 -0.66
C GLN A 145 6.34 -14.48 -1.91
N LYS A 146 5.65 -13.41 -2.35
CA LYS A 146 5.92 -12.65 -3.57
C LYS A 146 5.86 -13.48 -4.85
N GLN A 147 5.15 -14.61 -4.82
CA GLN A 147 4.86 -15.46 -5.98
C GLN A 147 3.63 -14.90 -6.69
N PHE A 148 3.76 -13.71 -7.28
CA PHE A 148 2.61 -12.94 -7.75
C PHE A 148 1.89 -13.59 -8.94
N GLU A 149 2.60 -14.30 -9.81
CA GLU A 149 2.00 -15.07 -10.91
C GLU A 149 1.15 -16.24 -10.39
N GLU A 150 1.60 -16.93 -9.34
CA GLU A 150 0.84 -18.01 -8.70
C GLU A 150 -0.37 -17.44 -7.96
N ALA A 151 -0.18 -16.37 -7.20
CA ALA A 151 -1.25 -15.67 -6.49
C ALA A 151 -2.33 -15.18 -7.48
N GLU A 152 -1.92 -14.60 -8.62
CA GLU A 152 -2.82 -14.17 -9.69
C GLU A 152 -3.67 -15.35 -10.21
N GLN A 153 -3.05 -16.50 -10.50
CA GLN A 153 -3.76 -17.69 -10.97
C GLN A 153 -4.76 -18.20 -9.92
N LEU A 154 -4.36 -18.22 -8.64
CA LEU A 154 -5.21 -18.70 -7.55
C LEU A 154 -6.38 -17.74 -7.29
N PHE A 155 -6.14 -16.42 -7.23
CA PHE A 155 -7.20 -15.43 -7.07
C PHE A 155 -8.20 -15.46 -8.23
N ASN A 156 -7.73 -15.67 -9.47
CA ASN A 156 -8.62 -15.76 -10.63
C ASN A 156 -9.59 -16.95 -10.55
N ARG A 157 -9.16 -18.06 -9.94
CA ARG A 157 -9.98 -19.28 -9.73
C ARG A 157 -11.02 -19.15 -8.63
N ILE A 158 -11.00 -18.09 -7.83
CA ILE A 158 -12.03 -17.87 -6.80
C ILE A 158 -13.27 -17.28 -7.46
N ASP A 159 -14.38 -18.01 -7.36
CA ASP A 159 -15.70 -17.52 -7.73
C ASP A 159 -16.20 -16.49 -6.69
N ASN A 160 -17.00 -15.51 -7.12
CA ASN A 160 -17.54 -14.42 -6.27
C ASN A 160 -16.45 -13.68 -5.49
N LYS A 161 -15.65 -12.89 -6.21
CA LYS A 161 -14.52 -12.14 -5.64
C LYS A 161 -15.03 -11.01 -4.73
N ASP A 162 -14.75 -11.14 -3.44
CA ASP A 162 -14.96 -10.05 -2.48
C ASP A 162 -13.96 -8.89 -2.69
N VAL A 163 -14.17 -7.78 -1.97
CA VAL A 163 -13.33 -6.58 -2.07
C VAL A 163 -11.84 -6.86 -1.81
N ASN A 164 -11.52 -7.79 -0.89
CA ASN A 164 -10.15 -8.16 -0.60
C ASN A 164 -9.54 -8.88 -1.82
N ILE A 165 -10.25 -9.86 -2.39
CA ILE A 165 -9.77 -10.58 -3.56
C ILE A 165 -9.58 -9.63 -4.75
N LEU A 166 -10.53 -8.71 -5.00
CA LEU A 166 -10.42 -7.73 -6.07
C LEU A 166 -9.18 -6.83 -5.90
N PHE A 167 -8.98 -6.32 -4.68
CA PHE A 167 -7.87 -5.42 -4.38
C PHE A 167 -6.51 -6.12 -4.48
N TYR A 168 -6.36 -7.32 -3.91
CA TYR A 168 -5.10 -8.07 -3.95
C TYR A 168 -4.81 -8.67 -5.33
N LEU A 169 -5.83 -9.08 -6.09
CA LEU A 169 -5.67 -9.45 -7.50
C LEU A 169 -5.20 -8.25 -8.36
N GLY A 170 -5.73 -7.05 -8.10
CA GLY A 170 -5.22 -5.83 -8.72
C GLY A 170 -3.74 -5.61 -8.43
N ASN A 171 -3.32 -5.82 -7.18
CA ASN A 171 -1.90 -5.74 -6.81
C ASN A 171 -1.04 -6.80 -7.51
N CYS A 172 -1.53 -8.03 -7.64
CA CYS A 172 -0.86 -9.06 -8.45
C CYS A 172 -0.66 -8.60 -9.89
N TYR A 173 -1.70 -8.05 -10.54
CA TYR A 173 -1.58 -7.53 -11.90
C TYR A 173 -0.58 -6.38 -12.02
N ILE A 174 -0.48 -5.50 -11.02
CA ILE A 174 0.56 -4.46 -11.00
C ILE A 174 1.96 -5.09 -10.92
N ALA A 175 2.14 -6.10 -10.07
CA ALA A 175 3.41 -6.80 -9.89
C ALA A 175 3.81 -7.59 -11.16
N THR A 176 2.86 -8.21 -11.84
CA THR A 176 3.06 -8.99 -13.06
C THR A 176 3.01 -8.13 -14.34
N LYS A 177 3.08 -6.80 -14.19
CA LYS A 177 3.17 -5.81 -15.29
C LYS A 177 1.95 -5.81 -16.24
N GLN A 178 0.76 -6.04 -15.69
CA GLN A 178 -0.54 -6.03 -16.38
C GLN A 178 -1.46 -4.90 -15.85
N PRO A 179 -1.05 -3.62 -15.92
CA PRO A 179 -1.82 -2.51 -15.33
C PRO A 179 -3.19 -2.27 -16.00
N ASP A 180 -3.37 -2.73 -17.23
CA ASP A 180 -4.63 -2.72 -17.97
C ASP A 180 -5.72 -3.59 -17.29
N LYS A 181 -5.32 -4.71 -16.70
CA LYS A 181 -6.21 -5.60 -15.92
C LYS A 181 -6.39 -5.11 -14.48
N ALA A 182 -5.38 -4.45 -13.92
CA ALA A 182 -5.43 -3.94 -12.55
C ALA A 182 -6.39 -2.77 -12.37
N LEU A 183 -6.34 -1.80 -13.29
CA LEU A 183 -7.13 -0.57 -13.24
C LEU A 183 -8.64 -0.79 -13.02
N PRO A 184 -9.34 -1.65 -13.78
CA PRO A 184 -10.78 -1.86 -13.56
C PRO A 184 -11.08 -2.50 -12.20
N LEU A 185 -10.20 -3.32 -11.65
CA LEU A 185 -10.38 -3.90 -10.32
C LEU A 185 -10.30 -2.84 -9.24
N PHE A 186 -9.30 -1.95 -9.29
CA PHE A 186 -9.18 -0.88 -8.30
C PHE A 186 -10.33 0.14 -8.41
N LYS A 187 -10.84 0.40 -9.61
CA LYS A 187 -12.04 1.23 -9.78
C LYS A 187 -13.28 0.59 -9.18
N ASN A 188 -13.44 -0.73 -9.34
CA ASN A 188 -14.52 -1.47 -8.71
C ASN A 188 -14.38 -1.37 -7.17
N VAL A 189 -13.18 -1.61 -6.64
CA VAL A 189 -12.89 -1.47 -5.20
C VAL A 189 -13.26 -0.08 -4.67
N LEU A 190 -12.93 1.00 -5.40
CA LEU A 190 -13.20 2.38 -4.99
C LEU A 190 -14.68 2.78 -5.11
N ASN A 191 -15.41 2.24 -6.09
CA ASN A 191 -16.79 2.66 -6.36
C ASN A 191 -17.82 1.84 -5.57
N ASP A 192 -17.54 0.55 -5.35
CA ASP A 192 -18.52 -0.40 -4.85
C ASP A 192 -18.29 -0.75 -3.36
N TYR A 193 -17.18 -0.29 -2.76
CA TYR A 193 -16.78 -0.61 -1.38
C TYR A 193 -16.12 0.58 -0.68
N ASN A 194 -16.07 0.53 0.66
CA ASN A 194 -15.58 1.62 1.54
C ASN A 194 -14.36 1.22 2.42
N VAL A 195 -13.64 0.15 2.07
CA VAL A 195 -12.63 -0.50 2.95
C VAL A 195 -11.18 -0.27 2.48
N PHE A 196 -10.99 0.22 1.24
CA PHE A 196 -9.67 0.46 0.66
C PHE A 196 -9.58 1.76 -0.15
N ASP A 197 -10.42 2.76 0.14
CA ASP A 197 -10.61 3.90 -0.76
C ASP A 197 -9.31 4.65 -1.06
N GLU A 198 -8.52 4.97 -0.01
CA GLU A 198 -7.23 5.62 -0.17
C GLU A 198 -6.23 4.77 -0.96
N GLN A 199 -6.21 3.46 -0.68
CA GLN A 199 -5.31 2.50 -1.32
C GLN A 199 -5.69 2.28 -2.78
N ALA A 200 -6.98 2.08 -3.06
CA ALA A 200 -7.52 1.88 -4.39
C ALA A 200 -7.29 3.12 -5.25
N GLU A 201 -7.52 4.32 -4.71
CA GLU A 201 -7.21 5.56 -5.41
C GLU A 201 -5.71 5.72 -5.72
N TRP A 202 -4.84 5.36 -4.76
CA TRP A 202 -3.41 5.29 -5.00
C TRP A 202 -3.05 4.31 -6.12
N TYR A 203 -3.56 3.08 -6.07
CA TYR A 203 -3.23 2.08 -7.09
C TYR A 203 -3.89 2.36 -8.45
N ILE A 204 -4.97 3.14 -8.53
CA ILE A 204 -5.49 3.72 -9.78
C ILE A 204 -4.45 4.68 -10.36
N ALA A 205 -3.90 5.59 -9.56
CA ALA A 205 -2.84 6.49 -10.02
C ALA A 205 -1.60 5.71 -10.50
N VAL A 206 -1.17 4.68 -9.75
CA VAL A 206 -0.07 3.79 -10.16
C VAL A 206 -0.38 3.08 -11.47
N SER A 207 -1.61 2.59 -11.65
CA SER A 207 -2.04 1.94 -12.89
C SER A 207 -1.93 2.91 -14.08
N TYR A 208 -2.39 4.16 -13.92
CA TYR A 208 -2.28 5.17 -14.97
C TYR A 208 -0.83 5.54 -15.30
N LEU A 209 0.04 5.64 -14.30
CA LEU A 209 1.48 5.86 -14.51
C LEU A 209 2.10 4.72 -15.32
N LYS A 210 1.78 3.46 -14.98
CA LYS A 210 2.27 2.26 -15.70
C LYS A 210 1.67 2.11 -17.11
N LEU A 211 0.50 2.67 -17.35
CA LEU A 211 -0.13 2.76 -18.67
C LEU A 211 0.35 3.96 -19.49
N GLU A 212 1.27 4.78 -18.94
CA GLU A 212 1.73 6.04 -19.53
C GLU A 212 0.61 7.08 -19.77
N ASP A 213 -0.56 6.93 -19.13
CA ASP A 213 -1.68 7.87 -19.19
C ASP A 213 -1.45 9.01 -18.19
N ARG A 214 -0.55 9.92 -18.56
CA ARG A 214 -0.08 11.03 -17.70
C ARG A 214 -1.20 11.95 -17.25
N GLU A 215 -2.17 12.24 -18.13
CA GLU A 215 -3.28 13.14 -17.81
C GLU A 215 -4.12 12.58 -16.66
N LYS A 216 -4.55 11.31 -16.77
CA LYS A 216 -5.34 10.67 -15.71
C LYS A 216 -4.53 10.37 -14.46
N ALA A 217 -3.23 10.08 -14.61
CA ALA A 217 -2.34 9.95 -13.48
C ALA A 217 -2.27 11.26 -12.69
N LYS A 218 -2.02 12.40 -13.36
CA LYS A 218 -1.98 13.72 -12.73
C LYS A 218 -3.31 14.07 -12.06
N GLU A 219 -4.43 13.82 -12.74
CA GLU A 219 -5.77 14.05 -12.18
C GLU A 219 -5.96 13.29 -10.85
N THR A 220 -5.67 11.98 -10.87
CA THR A 220 -5.82 11.12 -9.69
C THR A 220 -4.85 11.52 -8.57
N LEU A 221 -3.59 11.81 -8.90
CA LEU A 221 -2.57 12.23 -7.93
C LEU A 221 -2.91 13.59 -7.30
N ASN A 222 -3.46 14.54 -8.06
CA ASN A 222 -3.92 15.82 -7.53
C ASN A 222 -5.07 15.63 -6.53
N LYS A 223 -6.00 14.71 -6.83
CA LYS A 223 -7.08 14.35 -5.90
C LYS A 223 -6.53 13.76 -4.60
N ILE A 224 -5.58 12.84 -4.68
CA ILE A 224 -4.90 12.28 -3.50
C ILE A 224 -4.18 13.38 -2.71
N ALA A 225 -3.44 14.27 -3.39
CA ALA A 225 -2.70 15.36 -2.77
C ALA A 225 -3.60 16.39 -2.07
N ALA A 226 -4.82 16.60 -2.56
CA ALA A 226 -5.81 17.50 -1.98
C ALA A 226 -6.56 16.89 -0.76
N SER A 227 -6.43 15.58 -0.54
CA SER A 227 -7.08 14.87 0.57
C SER A 227 -6.19 14.77 1.82
N GLU A 228 -6.70 14.13 2.88
CA GLU A 228 -5.93 13.71 4.06
C GLU A 228 -5.42 12.26 3.94
N SER A 229 -5.36 11.73 2.72
CA SER A 229 -4.87 10.38 2.44
C SER A 229 -3.45 10.16 2.95
N SER A 230 -3.22 8.95 3.47
CA SER A 230 -1.89 8.44 3.81
C SER A 230 -0.89 8.46 2.63
N TYR A 231 -1.37 8.54 1.39
CA TYR A 231 -0.55 8.62 0.17
C TYR A 231 -0.23 10.05 -0.28
N LYS A 232 -0.78 11.09 0.37
CA LYS A 232 -0.61 12.52 0.01
C LYS A 232 0.85 12.92 -0.26
N ALA A 233 1.76 12.57 0.65
CA ALA A 233 3.17 12.92 0.52
C ALA A 233 3.82 12.25 -0.71
N LYS A 234 3.47 10.98 -0.99
CA LYS A 234 3.95 10.28 -2.19
C LYS A 234 3.37 10.89 -3.46
N ALA A 235 2.08 11.26 -3.45
CA ALA A 235 1.42 11.87 -4.59
C ALA A 235 2.05 13.22 -4.97
N LEU A 236 2.31 14.08 -3.99
CA LEU A 236 3.00 15.37 -4.21
C LEU A 236 4.39 15.17 -4.82
N LEU A 237 5.16 14.21 -4.31
CA LEU A 237 6.51 13.91 -4.81
C LEU A 237 6.47 13.43 -6.27
N ILE A 238 5.48 12.62 -6.64
CA ILE A 238 5.32 12.17 -8.04
C ILE A 238 4.87 13.35 -8.92
N LEU A 239 3.92 14.17 -8.47
CA LEU A 239 3.43 15.34 -9.23
C LEU A 239 4.53 16.35 -9.54
N GLU A 240 5.45 16.59 -8.60
CA GLU A 240 6.61 17.47 -8.81
C GLU A 240 7.50 16.98 -9.97
N LYS A 241 7.58 15.66 -10.17
CA LYS A 241 8.41 15.03 -11.20
C LYS A 241 7.73 14.86 -12.55
N LEU A 242 6.40 14.91 -12.58
CA LEU A 242 5.62 14.86 -13.83
C LEU A 242 5.50 16.24 -14.50
N ASN A 243 5.99 17.30 -13.85
CA ASN A 243 6.01 18.67 -14.34
C ASN A 243 7.38 19.04 -14.93
#